data_AF-A0A239M5G3-F1
#
_entry.id   AF-A0A239M5G3-F1
#
_cell.length_a   1.000
_cell.length_b   1.000
_cell.length_c   1.000
_cell.angle_alpha   90.00
_cell.angle_beta   90.00
_cell.angle_gamma   90.00
#
_symmetry.space_group_name_H-M   'P 1'
#
loop_
_entity.id
_entity.type
_entity.pdbx_description
1 polymer ?
#
loop_
_entity_poly.entity_id
_entity_poly.type
_entity_poly.pdbx_seq_one_letter_code
_entity_poly.pdbx_strand_id
1 'polypeptide(L)'
;MEERLRKKGKRGEAKRNGMNRQALEEALKLPSDTPARIDRIHRRLERKLKAYPRHRPRLRPKLMLEIMEAEELSPGLRDVLDRFLVSLVFRNAPEIFDEPDLNSMRLRALDPDGDRARAKDPVGAYLNSRPEEIRTLYLGSLHYAMRNVPEAYDAFDRSRRAQLAIGRFPHMHTGLAMARTLDELVTLGTAADAPLRSPVTFDSDRSFAEDKPLFLVGVDQKYFDLFSEGLIASANGRVNLHFHIANPTDSPRPTAGNIRYSFETAPHDTAYYASMRFLRMSEILRHHGAPRITAIDADKVFTTDPADYSAYLEGKDMGLTVFYEYPSQLFWNHCNAQVVTMCDTPAAENFMAVFSRLFDALFDPQGQNWWIDQALLAHAVHVTKATGHGAHIVNNRSASDVGAIAGLEQVKGVAEHKSKGQDAQVALDEAG
;
A
#
# COMPACT_ATOMS: atom_id res chain seq x y z
N MET A 1 -20.05 37.53 -36.53
CA MET A 1 -19.12 37.65 -35.38
C MET A 1 -19.06 36.36 -34.57
N GLU A 2 -20.21 35.76 -34.26
CA GLU A 2 -20.32 34.45 -33.58
C GLU A 2 -19.64 33.30 -34.33
N GLU A 3 -19.69 33.25 -35.65
CA GLU A 3 -19.00 32.19 -36.42
C GLU A 3 -17.46 32.33 -36.36
N ARG A 4 -16.96 33.58 -36.25
CA ARG A 4 -15.53 33.88 -36.01
C ARG A 4 -15.11 33.54 -34.57
N LEU A 5 -16.01 33.71 -33.59
CA LEU A 5 -15.79 33.29 -32.20
C LEU A 5 -15.86 31.75 -32.05
N ARG A 6 -16.74 31.07 -32.80
CA ARG A 6 -16.86 29.60 -32.83
C ARG A 6 -15.67 28.94 -33.54
N LYS A 7 -15.13 29.56 -34.59
CA LYS A 7 -13.87 29.15 -35.25
C LYS A 7 -12.62 29.51 -34.41
N LYS A 8 -12.61 30.61 -33.63
CA LYS A 8 -11.54 30.93 -32.66
C LYS A 8 -11.58 30.03 -31.42
N GLY A 9 -12.75 29.62 -30.95
CA GLY A 9 -12.90 28.64 -29.85
C GLY A 9 -12.35 27.27 -30.24
N LYS A 10 -12.76 26.74 -31.41
CA LYS A 10 -12.31 25.42 -31.88
C LYS A 10 -10.85 25.35 -32.35
N ARG A 11 -10.25 26.46 -32.84
CA ARG A 11 -8.82 26.51 -33.21
C ARG A 11 -7.89 27.02 -32.09
N GLY A 12 -8.44 27.68 -31.07
CA GLY A 12 -7.68 28.24 -29.95
C GLY A 12 -7.44 27.26 -28.80
N GLU A 13 -8.30 26.27 -28.61
CA GLU A 13 -8.13 25.26 -27.55
C GLU A 13 -7.19 24.11 -27.95
N ALA A 14 -7.14 23.72 -29.22
CA ALA A 14 -6.28 22.62 -29.67
C ALA A 14 -4.78 22.99 -29.80
N LYS A 15 -4.42 24.29 -29.74
CA LYS A 15 -3.04 24.79 -29.87
C LYS A 15 -2.41 25.28 -28.56
N ARG A 16 -3.10 25.22 -27.43
CA ARG A 16 -2.56 25.65 -26.13
C ARG A 16 -1.72 24.55 -25.50
N ASN A 17 -0.42 24.57 -25.80
CA ASN A 17 0.74 24.29 -24.94
C ASN A 17 0.80 23.01 -24.08
N GLY A 18 -0.09 22.04 -24.22
CA GLY A 18 0.14 20.68 -23.72
C GLY A 18 1.29 20.02 -24.50
N MET A 19 2.16 19.25 -23.82
CA MET A 19 2.93 18.24 -24.54
C MET A 19 1.92 17.15 -24.92
N ASN A 20 1.37 17.20 -26.14
CA ASN A 20 0.59 16.08 -26.64
C ASN A 20 1.55 14.88 -26.82
N ARG A 21 0.99 13.66 -26.80
CA ARG A 21 1.72 12.40 -26.98
C ARG A 21 2.75 12.49 -28.10
N GLN A 22 2.34 13.05 -29.24
CA GLN A 22 3.17 13.25 -30.41
C GLN A 22 4.40 14.13 -30.16
N ALA A 23 4.27 15.25 -29.45
CA ALA A 23 5.40 16.14 -29.14
C ALA A 23 6.40 15.53 -28.13
N LEU A 24 5.95 14.61 -27.28
CA LEU A 24 6.85 13.81 -26.43
C LEU A 24 7.57 12.76 -27.29
N GLU A 25 6.82 11.97 -28.06
CA GLU A 25 7.38 10.95 -28.96
C GLU A 25 8.37 11.56 -29.96
N GLU A 26 8.07 12.71 -30.57
CA GLU A 26 8.99 13.44 -31.45
C GLU A 26 10.24 13.96 -30.72
N ALA A 27 10.11 14.35 -29.45
CA ALA A 27 11.27 14.76 -28.65
C ALA A 27 12.16 13.55 -28.28
N LEU A 28 11.58 12.35 -28.20
CA LEU A 28 12.26 11.10 -27.84
C LEU A 28 12.83 10.33 -29.04
N LYS A 29 12.24 10.48 -30.24
CA LYS A 29 12.66 9.78 -31.48
C LYS A 29 13.91 10.33 -32.16
N LEU A 30 14.52 11.40 -31.64
CA LEU A 30 15.66 12.03 -32.28
C LEU A 30 16.97 11.49 -31.68
N PRO A 31 17.91 10.94 -32.48
CA PRO A 31 19.20 10.50 -31.98
C PRO A 31 19.91 11.68 -31.29
N SER A 32 20.41 11.46 -30.08
CA SER A 32 20.87 12.55 -29.20
C SER A 32 22.25 12.29 -28.62
N ASP A 33 23.28 12.76 -29.32
CA ASP A 33 24.67 12.54 -28.92
C ASP A 33 25.31 13.79 -28.27
N THR A 34 24.53 14.87 -28.07
CA THR A 34 25.06 16.16 -27.60
C THR A 34 24.45 16.61 -26.27
N PRO A 35 25.27 16.92 -25.25
CA PRO A 35 24.82 17.43 -23.94
C PRO A 35 23.88 18.65 -24.02
N ALA A 36 24.12 19.57 -24.96
CA ALA A 36 23.28 20.76 -25.15
C ALA A 36 21.84 20.44 -25.60
N ARG A 37 21.65 19.33 -26.32
CA ARG A 37 20.32 18.87 -26.77
C ARG A 37 19.58 18.15 -25.64
N ILE A 38 20.28 17.34 -24.85
CA ILE A 38 19.75 16.72 -23.63
C ILE A 38 19.28 17.79 -22.65
N ASP A 39 20.11 18.81 -22.39
CA ASP A 39 19.76 19.96 -21.54
C ASP A 39 18.56 20.77 -22.10
N ARG A 40 18.40 20.81 -23.43
CA ARG A 40 17.21 21.39 -24.06
C ARG A 40 15.96 20.53 -23.85
N ILE A 41 16.07 19.20 -23.96
CA ILE A 41 14.97 18.26 -23.68
C ILE A 41 14.58 18.32 -22.20
N HIS A 42 15.55 18.25 -21.29
CA HIS A 42 15.37 18.41 -19.85
C HIS A 42 14.64 19.71 -19.53
N ARG A 43 15.17 20.86 -19.96
CA ARG A 43 14.51 22.16 -19.73
C ARG A 43 13.15 22.29 -20.40
N ARG A 44 12.86 21.52 -21.45
CA ARG A 44 11.55 21.52 -22.13
C ARG A 44 10.55 20.63 -21.39
N LEU A 45 10.97 19.47 -20.91
CA LEU A 45 10.19 18.61 -20.02
C LEU A 45 9.93 19.37 -18.72
N GLU A 46 10.97 19.79 -18.02
CA GLU A 46 10.91 20.55 -16.78
C GLU A 46 10.03 21.81 -16.90
N ARG A 47 10.23 22.67 -17.91
CA ARG A 47 9.34 23.84 -18.10
C ARG A 47 7.90 23.44 -18.34
N LYS A 48 7.62 22.38 -19.11
CA LYS A 48 6.24 21.97 -19.39
C LYS A 48 5.56 21.31 -18.19
N LEU A 49 6.32 20.58 -17.37
CA LEU A 49 5.87 19.99 -16.11
C LEU A 49 5.61 21.07 -15.05
N LYS A 50 6.50 22.09 -14.97
CA LYS A 50 6.38 23.19 -14.01
C LYS A 50 5.33 24.23 -14.40
N ALA A 51 5.17 24.55 -15.68
CA ALA A 51 4.31 25.66 -16.12
C ALA A 51 2.81 25.31 -16.23
N TYR A 52 2.42 24.03 -16.25
CA TYR A 52 1.03 23.65 -16.49
C TYR A 52 0.50 22.56 -15.53
N PRO A 53 0.19 22.89 -14.27
CA PRO A 53 -0.39 21.95 -13.31
C PRO A 53 -1.71 21.30 -13.80
N ARG A 54 -2.50 22.03 -14.59
CA ARG A 54 -3.78 21.56 -15.17
C ARG A 54 -3.64 20.81 -16.50
N HIS A 55 -2.47 20.86 -17.15
CA HIS A 55 -2.20 20.19 -18.43
C HIS A 55 -1.00 19.24 -18.37
N ARG A 56 -0.74 18.66 -17.19
CA ARG A 56 0.33 17.67 -17.02
C ARG A 56 0.18 16.54 -18.05
N PRO A 57 1.28 16.12 -18.71
CA PRO A 57 1.22 15.08 -19.72
C PRO A 57 0.67 13.82 -19.09
N ARG A 58 -0.46 13.37 -19.64
CA ARG A 58 -1.11 12.11 -19.30
C ARG A 58 -0.41 11.03 -20.12
N LEU A 59 0.57 10.37 -19.52
CA LEU A 59 1.28 9.28 -20.17
C LEU A 59 0.66 7.94 -19.78
N ARG A 60 0.58 7.05 -20.77
CA ARG A 60 0.16 5.67 -20.55
C ARG A 60 1.37 4.91 -19.99
N PRO A 61 1.20 4.07 -18.95
CA PRO A 61 2.29 3.23 -18.44
C PRO A 61 3.02 2.44 -19.53
N LYS A 62 2.27 1.82 -20.45
CA LYS A 62 2.82 1.09 -21.60
C LYS A 62 3.78 1.91 -22.46
N LEU A 63 3.38 3.11 -22.86
CA LEU A 63 4.23 3.99 -23.68
C LEU A 63 5.50 4.38 -22.92
N MET A 64 5.37 4.67 -21.62
CA MET A 64 6.54 4.99 -20.79
C MET A 64 7.50 3.80 -20.72
N LEU A 65 6.99 2.58 -20.51
CA LEU A 65 7.81 1.39 -20.47
C LEU A 65 8.54 1.15 -21.80
N GLU A 66 7.81 1.21 -22.93
CA GLU A 66 8.38 1.08 -24.28
C GLU A 66 9.52 2.09 -24.51
N ILE A 67 9.36 3.33 -24.05
CA ILE A 67 10.42 4.34 -24.12
C ILE A 67 11.61 3.92 -23.25
N MET A 68 11.39 3.53 -22.00
CA MET A 68 12.46 3.23 -21.04
C MET A 68 13.29 1.98 -21.39
N GLU A 69 12.66 1.02 -22.07
CA GLU A 69 13.27 -0.22 -22.54
C GLU A 69 13.96 -0.08 -23.90
N ALA A 70 13.77 1.04 -24.62
CA ALA A 70 14.42 1.25 -25.90
C ALA A 70 15.96 1.24 -25.76
N GLU A 71 16.61 0.38 -26.55
CA GLU A 71 18.06 0.20 -26.55
C GLU A 71 18.78 1.45 -27.08
N GLU A 72 18.17 2.18 -28.01
CA GLU A 72 18.79 3.34 -28.66
C GLU A 72 18.72 4.64 -27.83
N LEU A 73 18.23 4.60 -26.59
CA LEU A 73 18.23 5.77 -25.72
C LEU A 73 19.66 6.17 -25.33
N SER A 74 20.08 7.36 -25.76
CA SER A 74 21.35 7.93 -25.29
C SER A 74 21.41 8.02 -23.76
N PRO A 75 22.60 7.92 -23.14
CA PRO A 75 22.76 8.00 -21.69
C PRO A 75 22.14 9.26 -21.07
N GLY A 76 22.28 10.42 -21.72
CA GLY A 76 21.74 11.66 -21.18
C GLY A 76 20.22 11.79 -21.32
N LEU A 77 19.61 11.20 -22.36
CA LEU A 77 18.15 11.13 -22.44
C LEU A 77 17.59 10.18 -21.39
N ARG A 78 18.31 9.10 -21.11
CA ARG A 78 17.98 8.12 -20.06
C ARG A 78 17.97 8.78 -18.66
N ASP A 79 19.02 9.54 -18.29
CA ASP A 79 19.06 10.29 -17.01
C ASP A 79 17.87 11.26 -16.86
N VAL A 80 17.49 11.96 -17.94
CA VAL A 80 16.34 12.87 -17.91
C VAL A 80 15.03 12.12 -17.68
N LEU A 81 14.86 10.96 -18.31
CA LEU A 81 13.67 10.12 -18.14
C LEU A 81 13.62 9.49 -16.75
N ASP A 82 14.76 9.06 -16.19
CA ASP A 82 14.84 8.52 -14.84
C ASP A 82 14.39 9.56 -13.81
N ARG A 83 14.92 10.80 -13.88
CA ARG A 83 14.47 11.92 -13.04
C ARG A 83 12.98 12.21 -13.23
N PHE A 84 12.51 12.11 -14.46
CA PHE A 84 11.10 12.31 -14.76
C PHE A 84 10.21 11.22 -14.15
N LEU A 85 10.59 9.94 -14.22
CA LEU A 85 9.87 8.82 -13.61
C LEU A 85 9.71 9.01 -12.11
N VAL A 86 10.78 9.46 -11.43
CA VAL A 86 10.72 9.77 -10.01
C VAL A 86 9.65 10.82 -9.73
N SER A 87 9.47 11.81 -10.60
CA SER A 87 8.44 12.83 -10.46
C SER A 87 7.00 12.36 -10.72
N LEU A 88 6.75 11.13 -11.17
CA LEU A 88 5.42 10.65 -11.55
C LEU A 88 4.66 10.03 -10.38
N VAL A 89 3.42 10.50 -10.19
CA VAL A 89 2.32 9.92 -9.42
C VAL A 89 1.42 9.11 -10.34
N PHE A 90 1.04 7.92 -9.91
CA PHE A 90 0.07 7.12 -10.63
C PHE A 90 -1.33 7.47 -10.15
N ARG A 91 -2.21 7.81 -11.09
CA ARG A 91 -3.63 8.01 -10.79
C ARG A 91 -4.42 6.89 -11.45
N ASN A 92 -4.97 5.99 -10.65
CA ASN A 92 -5.80 4.90 -11.16
C ASN A 92 -7.21 5.40 -11.48
N ALA A 93 -7.82 4.79 -12.50
CA ALA A 93 -9.26 4.80 -12.64
C ALA A 93 -9.84 3.78 -11.62
N PRO A 94 -11.00 4.07 -11.00
CA PRO A 94 -11.51 3.40 -9.79
C PRO A 94 -12.01 1.94 -9.96
N GLU A 95 -11.52 1.18 -10.94
CA GLU A 95 -12.03 -0.17 -11.24
C GLU A 95 -10.91 -1.20 -11.12
N ILE A 96 -10.68 -1.79 -9.93
CA ILE A 96 -9.88 -3.02 -9.86
C ILE A 96 -10.44 -3.98 -8.82
N PHE A 97 -11.31 -4.87 -9.29
CA PHE A 97 -11.06 -6.33 -9.30
C PHE A 97 -11.56 -6.98 -10.60
N ASP A 98 -12.48 -6.34 -11.32
CA ASP A 98 -12.89 -6.74 -12.68
C ASP A 98 -12.23 -5.81 -13.72
N GLU A 99 -11.20 -6.31 -14.40
CA GLU A 99 -10.51 -5.74 -15.59
C GLU A 99 -10.55 -4.20 -15.80
N PRO A 100 -9.64 -3.40 -15.19
CA PRO A 100 -9.42 -2.02 -15.62
C PRO A 100 -9.02 -2.02 -17.09
N ASP A 101 -9.68 -1.17 -17.87
CA ASP A 101 -9.16 -0.77 -19.17
C ASP A 101 -7.76 -0.19 -18.95
N LEU A 102 -6.71 -0.91 -19.40
CA LEU A 102 -5.32 -0.44 -19.36
C LEU A 102 -5.16 0.91 -20.09
N ASN A 103 -6.11 1.26 -20.98
CA ASN A 103 -6.19 2.58 -21.59
C ASN A 103 -6.74 3.67 -20.67
N SER A 104 -7.08 3.39 -19.40
CA SER A 104 -7.60 4.37 -18.44
C SER A 104 -6.55 4.86 -17.43
N MET A 105 -5.52 4.06 -17.11
CA MET A 105 -4.45 4.46 -16.18
C MET A 105 -3.63 5.62 -16.73
N ARG A 106 -3.30 6.59 -15.86
CA ARG A 106 -2.53 7.78 -16.24
C ARG A 106 -1.44 8.08 -15.23
N LEU A 107 -0.23 8.27 -15.75
CA LEU A 107 0.87 8.88 -15.02
C LEU A 107 0.67 10.40 -14.97
N ARG A 108 0.93 11.03 -13.82
CA ARG A 108 0.88 12.47 -13.60
C ARG A 108 2.15 12.91 -12.88
N ALA A 109 2.85 13.92 -13.35
CA ALA A 109 3.94 14.49 -12.56
C ALA A 109 3.43 15.11 -11.24
N LEU A 110 4.27 15.22 -10.21
CA LEU A 110 4.07 16.03 -9.00
C LEU A 110 3.90 17.52 -9.34
N ASP A 111 3.29 18.33 -8.46
CA ASP A 111 3.41 19.80 -8.62
C ASP A 111 4.83 20.25 -8.31
N PRO A 112 5.21 21.46 -8.77
CA PRO A 112 6.51 22.05 -8.46
C PRO A 112 6.81 22.18 -6.97
N ASP A 113 5.78 22.23 -6.12
CA ASP A 113 5.96 22.38 -4.68
C ASP A 113 6.17 21.01 -4.01
N GLY A 114 5.50 19.96 -4.46
CA GLY A 114 5.75 18.57 -4.10
C GLY A 114 7.09 18.06 -4.63
N ASP A 115 7.49 18.46 -5.83
CA ASP A 115 8.83 18.19 -6.38
C ASP A 115 9.93 18.90 -5.55
N ARG A 116 9.70 20.17 -5.17
CA ARG A 116 10.61 20.92 -4.30
C ARG A 116 10.65 20.41 -2.86
N ALA A 117 9.50 19.99 -2.31
CA ALA A 117 9.43 19.35 -1.00
C ALA A 117 10.22 18.05 -1.02
N ARG A 118 10.05 17.24 -2.06
CA ARG A 118 10.80 15.99 -2.24
C ARG A 118 12.30 16.22 -2.43
N ALA A 119 12.70 17.22 -3.21
CA ALA A 119 14.13 17.53 -3.38
C ALA A 119 14.82 17.98 -2.08
N LYS A 120 14.06 18.49 -1.11
CA LYS A 120 14.54 18.87 0.23
C LYS A 120 14.42 17.74 1.25
N ASP A 121 13.58 16.75 0.97
CA ASP A 121 13.45 15.53 1.76
C ASP A 121 14.72 14.67 1.56
N PRO A 122 15.37 14.22 2.65
CA PRO A 122 16.50 13.29 2.59
C PRO A 122 16.24 12.09 1.68
N VAL A 123 15.00 11.61 1.60
CA VAL A 123 14.62 10.54 0.69
C VAL A 123 14.70 10.99 -0.76
N GLY A 124 14.20 12.17 -1.14
CA GLY A 124 14.33 12.65 -2.52
C GLY A 124 15.77 12.99 -2.92
N ALA A 125 16.58 13.48 -1.99
CA ALA A 125 18.02 13.66 -2.21
C ALA A 125 18.75 12.32 -2.41
N TYR A 126 18.45 11.33 -1.58
CA TYR A 126 18.92 9.95 -1.75
C TYR A 126 18.50 9.40 -3.11
N LEU A 127 17.23 9.63 -3.48
CA LEU A 127 16.70 9.17 -4.75
C LEU A 127 17.47 9.79 -5.95
N ASN A 128 17.78 11.08 -5.89
CA ASN A 128 18.54 11.72 -6.96
C ASN A 128 20.00 11.22 -7.07
N SER A 129 20.53 10.57 -6.04
CA SER A 129 21.91 10.04 -6.01
C SER A 129 22.06 8.60 -6.54
N ARG A 130 20.95 7.91 -6.83
CA ARG A 130 20.90 6.46 -7.14
C ARG A 130 20.00 6.13 -8.33
N PRO A 131 20.29 6.69 -9.52
CA PRO A 131 19.36 6.67 -10.64
C PRO A 131 19.03 5.26 -11.15
N GLU A 132 19.96 4.30 -11.09
CA GLU A 132 19.74 2.95 -11.61
C GLU A 132 18.82 2.09 -10.73
N GLU A 133 19.02 2.14 -9.41
CA GLU A 133 18.22 1.40 -8.43
C GLU A 133 16.76 1.86 -8.49
N ILE A 134 16.59 3.17 -8.62
CA ILE A 134 15.29 3.81 -8.65
C ILE A 134 14.63 3.62 -9.99
N ARG A 135 15.38 3.71 -11.08
CA ARG A 135 14.89 3.31 -12.40
C ARG A 135 14.31 1.90 -12.32
N THR A 136 15.03 0.96 -11.73
CA THR A 136 14.57 -0.42 -11.59
C THR A 136 13.29 -0.51 -10.77
N LEU A 137 13.22 0.22 -9.65
CA LEU A 137 12.00 0.33 -8.83
C LEU A 137 10.79 0.85 -9.63
N TYR A 138 10.96 1.95 -10.38
CA TYR A 138 9.89 2.56 -11.16
C TYR A 138 9.50 1.74 -12.39
N LEU A 139 10.44 1.01 -13.00
CA LEU A 139 10.14 0.00 -14.01
C LEU A 139 9.25 -1.10 -13.41
N GLY A 140 9.55 -1.56 -12.20
CA GLY A 140 8.68 -2.48 -11.46
C GLY A 140 7.27 -1.91 -11.28
N SER A 141 7.13 -0.65 -10.90
CA SER A 141 5.82 0.02 -10.82
C SER A 141 5.08 0.12 -12.17
N LEU A 142 5.81 0.32 -13.28
CA LEU A 142 5.20 0.32 -14.61
C LEU A 142 4.72 -1.06 -15.02
N HIS A 143 5.53 -2.11 -14.83
CA HIS A 143 5.11 -3.50 -15.05
C HIS A 143 3.90 -3.86 -14.18
N TYR A 144 3.93 -3.47 -12.90
CA TYR A 144 2.83 -3.69 -11.96
C TYR A 144 1.54 -3.02 -12.44
N ALA A 145 1.63 -1.75 -12.86
CA ALA A 145 0.51 -1.02 -13.44
C ALA A 145 -0.03 -1.68 -14.72
N MET A 146 0.82 -2.31 -15.52
CA MET A 146 0.42 -3.07 -16.70
C MET A 146 -0.04 -4.50 -16.39
N ARG A 147 -0.13 -4.89 -15.11
CA ARG A 147 -0.44 -6.27 -14.66
C ARG A 147 0.57 -7.32 -15.11
N ASN A 148 1.76 -6.87 -15.44
CA ASN A 148 2.88 -7.75 -15.69
C ASN A 148 3.54 -8.11 -14.36
N VAL A 149 2.85 -8.95 -13.56
CA VAL A 149 3.20 -9.22 -12.16
C VAL A 149 4.57 -9.87 -12.02
N PRO A 150 4.94 -10.92 -12.79
CA PRO A 150 6.26 -11.54 -12.63
C PRO A 150 7.40 -10.54 -12.90
N GLU A 151 7.38 -9.84 -14.04
CA GLU A 151 8.37 -8.82 -14.37
C GLU A 151 8.42 -7.65 -13.36
N ALA A 152 7.27 -7.27 -12.78
CA ALA A 152 7.23 -6.27 -11.73
C ALA A 152 8.00 -6.71 -10.49
N TYR A 153 7.75 -7.93 -10.02
CA TYR A 153 8.40 -8.51 -8.85
C TYR A 153 9.89 -8.74 -9.07
N ASP A 154 10.30 -9.17 -10.27
CA ASP A 154 11.71 -9.26 -10.63
C ASP A 154 12.42 -7.91 -10.56
N ALA A 155 11.78 -6.84 -11.05
CA ALA A 155 12.32 -5.49 -10.96
C ALA A 155 12.39 -5.01 -9.49
N PHE A 156 11.36 -5.26 -8.69
CA PHE A 156 11.39 -4.92 -7.26
C PHE A 156 12.49 -5.67 -6.51
N ASP A 157 12.68 -6.97 -6.75
CA ASP A 157 13.74 -7.74 -6.11
C ASP A 157 15.14 -7.28 -6.54
N ARG A 158 15.35 -6.95 -7.83
CA ARG A 158 16.61 -6.33 -8.29
C ARG A 158 16.89 -5.01 -7.57
N SER A 159 15.88 -4.14 -7.47
CA SER A 159 15.98 -2.88 -6.72
C SER A 159 16.31 -3.12 -5.24
N ARG A 160 15.68 -4.12 -4.61
CA ARG A 160 15.98 -4.51 -3.22
C ARG A 160 17.43 -4.95 -3.06
N ARG A 161 17.91 -5.89 -3.90
CA ARG A 161 19.29 -6.40 -3.83
C ARG A 161 20.32 -5.28 -3.99
N ALA A 162 20.06 -4.35 -4.91
CA ALA A 162 20.93 -3.19 -5.11
C ALA A 162 20.97 -2.28 -3.86
N GLN A 163 19.82 -2.02 -3.23
CA GLN A 163 19.77 -1.22 -1.99
C GLN A 163 20.40 -1.92 -0.78
N LEU A 164 20.24 -3.25 -0.66
CA LEU A 164 20.91 -4.03 0.39
C LEU A 164 22.43 -3.97 0.28
N ALA A 165 22.98 -4.02 -0.94
CA ALA A 165 24.43 -3.91 -1.15
C ALA A 165 25.00 -2.57 -0.66
N ILE A 166 24.15 -1.55 -0.49
CA ILE A 166 24.52 -0.21 -0.03
C ILE A 166 24.27 -0.03 1.47
N GLY A 167 23.54 -0.95 2.11
CA GLY A 167 23.27 -0.95 3.55
C GLY A 167 22.30 0.13 4.02
N ARG A 168 21.45 0.68 3.14
CA ARG A 168 20.45 1.70 3.50
C ARG A 168 19.13 1.51 2.76
N PHE A 169 18.04 1.52 3.53
CA PHE A 169 16.68 1.72 3.02
C PHE A 169 16.15 3.04 3.56
N PRO A 170 15.77 4.00 2.70
CA PRO A 170 15.00 5.15 3.16
C PRO A 170 13.62 4.67 3.65
N HIS A 171 13.06 5.28 4.71
CA HIS A 171 11.80 4.86 5.34
C HIS A 171 10.60 4.65 4.39
N MET A 172 10.52 5.39 3.29
CA MET A 172 9.44 5.21 2.30
C MET A 172 9.55 3.90 1.48
N HIS A 173 10.69 3.22 1.56
CA HIS A 173 11.02 2.02 0.82
C HIS A 173 11.17 0.79 1.72
N THR A 174 10.76 0.84 3.00
CA THR A 174 10.87 -0.31 3.90
C THR A 174 10.10 -1.53 3.40
N GLY A 175 8.96 -1.32 2.73
CA GLY A 175 8.23 -2.40 2.04
C GLY A 175 9.04 -3.07 0.92
N LEU A 176 10.06 -2.41 0.36
CA LEU A 176 10.98 -3.00 -0.61
C LEU A 176 11.86 -4.09 0.02
N ALA A 177 12.17 -4.00 1.33
CA ALA A 177 12.96 -5.02 2.02
C ALA A 177 12.30 -6.41 1.94
N MET A 178 10.97 -6.42 1.82
CA MET A 178 10.15 -7.63 1.68
C MET A 178 10.04 -8.12 0.23
N ALA A 179 10.45 -7.32 -0.77
CA ALA A 179 10.34 -7.71 -2.17
C ALA A 179 11.17 -8.96 -2.47
N ARG A 180 10.59 -9.88 -3.24
CA ARG A 180 11.24 -11.08 -3.81
C ARG A 180 10.70 -11.29 -5.21
N THR A 181 11.23 -12.26 -5.96
CA THR A 181 10.58 -12.68 -7.21
C THR A 181 9.25 -13.37 -6.90
N LEU A 182 8.33 -13.43 -7.88
CA LEU A 182 7.05 -14.10 -7.66
C LEU A 182 7.23 -15.59 -7.33
N ASP A 183 8.14 -16.28 -8.02
CA ASP A 183 8.42 -17.70 -7.80
C ASP A 183 8.97 -17.99 -6.40
N GLU A 184 9.83 -17.10 -5.88
CA GLU A 184 10.33 -17.20 -4.52
C GLU A 184 9.18 -17.01 -3.50
N LEU A 185 8.30 -16.02 -3.72
CA LEU A 185 7.14 -15.83 -2.85
C LEU A 185 6.15 -16.98 -2.91
N VAL A 186 5.95 -17.60 -4.09
CA VAL A 186 5.16 -18.82 -4.20
C VAL A 186 5.80 -19.91 -3.36
N THR A 187 7.11 -20.13 -3.51
CA THR A 187 7.85 -21.14 -2.75
C THR A 187 7.71 -20.95 -1.24
N LEU A 188 7.95 -19.74 -0.74
CA LEU A 188 7.81 -19.39 0.68
C LEU A 188 6.35 -19.49 1.14
N GLY A 189 5.43 -18.97 0.34
CA GLY A 189 4.00 -18.92 0.62
C GLY A 189 3.30 -20.27 0.53
N THR A 190 3.93 -21.31 0.00
CA THR A 190 3.41 -22.69 -0.05
C THR A 190 4.24 -23.69 0.74
N ALA A 191 5.25 -23.24 1.50
CA ALA A 191 6.04 -24.11 2.35
C ALA A 191 5.14 -24.89 3.33
N ALA A 192 5.45 -26.17 3.56
CA ALA A 192 4.65 -27.04 4.42
C ALA A 192 4.83 -26.77 5.92
N ASP A 193 5.85 -25.98 6.28
CA ASP A 193 6.20 -25.73 7.67
C ASP A 193 5.10 -24.94 8.39
N ALA A 194 4.78 -25.40 9.60
CA ALA A 194 3.83 -24.71 10.46
C ALA A 194 4.45 -23.39 10.95
N PRO A 195 3.64 -22.32 11.09
CA PRO A 195 4.09 -21.07 11.67
C PRO A 195 4.72 -21.27 13.04
N LEU A 196 5.93 -20.75 13.24
CA LEU A 196 6.59 -20.74 14.55
C LEU A 196 6.02 -19.58 15.37
N ARG A 197 4.86 -19.78 15.99
CA ARG A 197 4.26 -18.77 16.85
C ARG A 197 3.85 -19.31 18.21
N SER A 198 3.93 -18.43 19.21
CA SER A 198 3.44 -18.70 20.56
C SER A 198 1.97 -19.12 20.52
N PRO A 199 1.52 -20.02 21.40
CA PRO A 199 0.10 -20.32 21.55
C PRO A 199 -0.70 -19.08 21.97
N VAL A 200 -1.92 -18.94 21.45
CA VAL A 200 -2.86 -17.91 21.90
C VAL A 200 -3.60 -18.42 23.13
N THR A 201 -3.75 -17.57 24.13
CA THR A 201 -4.59 -17.82 25.30
C THR A 201 -5.84 -16.96 25.23
N PHE A 202 -7.03 -17.56 25.25
CA PHE A 202 -8.30 -16.84 25.26
C PHE A 202 -8.75 -16.56 26.70
N ASP A 203 -9.41 -15.43 26.93
CA ASP A 203 -9.96 -15.06 28.24
C ASP A 203 -11.22 -15.85 28.63
N SER A 204 -11.88 -16.45 27.65
CA SER A 204 -13.08 -17.25 27.83
C SER A 204 -13.23 -18.26 26.69
N ASP A 205 -13.86 -19.40 26.98
CA ASP A 205 -14.26 -20.38 25.97
C ASP A 205 -15.62 -20.03 25.31
N ARG A 206 -16.17 -18.84 25.61
CA ARG A 206 -17.52 -18.47 25.20
C ARG A 206 -17.48 -17.56 23.99
N SER A 207 -18.19 -17.97 22.94
CA SER A 207 -18.55 -17.09 21.83
C SER A 207 -19.33 -15.86 22.31
N PHE A 208 -19.43 -14.87 21.44
CA PHE A 208 -20.31 -13.73 21.66
C PHE A 208 -21.77 -14.21 21.68
N ALA A 209 -22.55 -13.68 22.62
CA ALA A 209 -23.97 -14.04 22.75
C ALA A 209 -24.86 -13.33 21.72
N GLU A 210 -24.36 -12.23 21.14
CA GLU A 210 -25.11 -11.37 20.25
C GLU A 210 -24.70 -11.60 18.80
N ASP A 211 -25.69 -11.68 17.90
CA ASP A 211 -25.50 -11.75 16.45
C ASP A 211 -25.10 -10.37 15.90
N LYS A 212 -23.84 -10.01 16.15
CA LYS A 212 -23.23 -8.74 15.73
C LYS A 212 -21.94 -9.00 14.97
N PRO A 213 -21.56 -8.12 14.03
CA PRO A 213 -20.29 -8.22 13.33
C PRO A 213 -19.11 -8.29 14.30
N LEU A 214 -18.19 -9.21 14.05
CA LEU A 214 -16.97 -9.39 14.83
C LEU A 214 -15.83 -8.53 14.27
N PHE A 215 -15.28 -7.69 15.14
CA PHE A 215 -14.09 -6.88 14.87
C PHE A 215 -12.91 -7.34 15.71
N LEU A 216 -11.73 -7.32 15.11
CA LEU A 216 -10.47 -7.71 15.73
C LEU A 216 -9.51 -6.53 15.78
N VAL A 217 -8.89 -6.34 16.93
CA VAL A 217 -7.85 -5.33 17.15
C VAL A 217 -6.63 -6.03 17.70
N GLY A 218 -5.48 -5.87 17.06
CA GLY A 218 -4.18 -6.28 17.60
C GLY A 218 -3.50 -5.09 18.25
N VAL A 219 -3.09 -5.23 19.52
CA VAL A 219 -2.36 -4.20 20.28
C VAL A 219 -1.31 -4.81 21.19
N ASP A 220 -0.21 -4.09 21.44
CA ASP A 220 0.56 -4.32 22.67
C ASP A 220 -0.18 -3.72 23.87
N GLN A 221 0.31 -3.97 25.08
CA GLN A 221 -0.31 -3.40 26.27
C GLN A 221 -0.41 -1.86 26.22
N LYS A 222 0.65 -1.19 25.75
CA LYS A 222 0.72 0.28 25.72
C LYS A 222 -0.36 0.87 24.81
N TYR A 223 -0.55 0.30 23.63
CA TYR A 223 -1.60 0.73 22.69
C TYR A 223 -2.99 0.37 23.20
N PHE A 224 -3.14 -0.77 23.88
CA PHE A 224 -4.40 -1.12 24.55
C PHE A 224 -4.80 -0.04 25.54
N ASP A 225 -3.91 0.34 26.45
CA ASP A 225 -4.19 1.35 27.48
C ASP A 225 -4.52 2.72 26.87
N LEU A 226 -3.90 3.06 25.74
CA LEU A 226 -4.08 4.34 25.08
C LEU A 226 -5.41 4.45 24.31
N PHE A 227 -5.88 3.37 23.68
CA PHE A 227 -6.97 3.44 22.69
C PHE A 227 -8.23 2.65 23.05
N SER A 228 -8.13 1.68 23.96
CA SER A 228 -9.24 0.74 24.21
C SER A 228 -10.50 1.41 24.71
N GLU A 229 -10.41 2.41 25.60
CA GLU A 229 -11.58 3.07 26.19
C GLU A 229 -12.48 3.72 25.12
N GLY A 230 -11.89 4.54 24.24
CA GLY A 230 -12.62 5.23 23.18
C GLY A 230 -13.21 4.24 22.17
N LEU A 231 -12.45 3.21 21.80
CA LEU A 231 -12.91 2.19 20.87
C LEU A 231 -14.06 1.36 21.47
N ILE A 232 -13.93 0.88 22.71
CA ILE A 232 -14.99 0.14 23.44
C ILE A 232 -16.25 0.98 23.56
N ALA A 233 -16.13 2.24 23.96
CA ALA A 233 -17.26 3.15 24.09
C ALA A 233 -18.01 3.32 22.76
N SER A 234 -17.27 3.45 21.65
CA SER A 234 -17.87 3.58 20.31
C SER A 234 -18.47 2.27 19.77
N ALA A 235 -17.94 1.11 20.20
CA ALA A 235 -18.37 -0.23 19.80
C ALA A 235 -19.62 -0.71 20.53
N ASN A 236 -19.88 -0.18 21.74
CA ASN A 236 -20.92 -0.65 22.62
C ASN A 236 -22.29 -0.71 21.93
N GLY A 237 -22.93 -1.87 21.98
CA GLY A 237 -24.23 -2.10 21.36
C GLY A 237 -24.21 -2.27 19.83
N ARG A 238 -23.09 -2.04 19.14
CA ARG A 238 -23.00 -2.06 17.66
C ARG A 238 -22.25 -3.27 17.11
N VAL A 239 -21.15 -3.65 17.77
CA VAL A 239 -20.28 -4.73 17.30
C VAL A 239 -19.83 -5.64 18.44
N ASN A 240 -19.40 -6.84 18.06
CA ASN A 240 -18.57 -7.69 18.90
C ASN A 240 -17.11 -7.30 18.68
N LEU A 241 -16.38 -6.97 19.75
CA LEU A 241 -15.00 -6.52 19.67
C LEU A 241 -14.09 -7.50 20.39
N HIS A 242 -13.08 -7.98 19.67
CA HIS A 242 -12.03 -8.84 20.20
C HIS A 242 -10.69 -8.11 20.19
N PHE A 243 -10.06 -7.99 21.35
CA PHE A 243 -8.71 -7.48 21.49
C PHE A 243 -7.72 -8.65 21.61
N HIS A 244 -6.80 -8.75 20.65
CA HIS A 244 -5.64 -9.61 20.78
C HIS A 244 -4.47 -8.78 21.33
N ILE A 245 -4.02 -9.10 22.55
CA ILE A 245 -3.02 -8.31 23.28
C ILE A 245 -1.70 -9.09 23.36
N ALA A 246 -0.66 -8.55 22.73
CA ALA A 246 0.70 -9.07 22.87
C ALA A 246 1.37 -8.54 24.15
N ASN A 247 2.06 -9.44 24.84
CA ASN A 247 2.80 -9.15 26.08
C ASN A 247 1.95 -8.38 27.11
N PRO A 248 0.81 -8.93 27.54
CA PRO A 248 -0.10 -8.26 28.45
C PRO A 248 0.55 -8.04 29.82
N THR A 249 0.07 -7.02 30.53
CA THR A 249 0.38 -6.74 31.94
C THR A 249 -0.86 -6.99 32.80
N ASP A 250 -0.74 -6.78 34.11
CA ASP A 250 -1.84 -6.88 35.08
C ASP A 250 -2.84 -5.72 35.02
N SER A 251 -2.84 -4.92 33.94
CA SER A 251 -3.74 -3.79 33.78
C SER A 251 -5.21 -4.22 33.77
N PRO A 252 -6.11 -3.49 34.45
CA PRO A 252 -7.52 -3.83 34.51
C PRO A 252 -8.14 -3.73 33.12
N ARG A 253 -8.89 -4.77 32.74
CA ARG A 253 -9.56 -4.88 31.44
C ARG A 253 -11.06 -4.64 31.62
N PRO A 254 -11.68 -3.74 30.83
CA PRO A 254 -13.12 -3.55 30.87
C PRO A 254 -13.86 -4.86 30.57
N THR A 255 -14.90 -5.17 31.33
CA THR A 255 -15.74 -6.34 31.08
C THR A 255 -17.08 -5.87 30.53
N ALA A 256 -17.43 -6.33 29.34
CA ALA A 256 -18.72 -6.09 28.71
C ALA A 256 -19.11 -7.30 27.85
N GLY A 257 -20.41 -7.53 27.69
CA GLY A 257 -20.92 -8.74 27.01
C GLY A 257 -20.40 -8.92 25.58
N ASN A 258 -20.16 -7.81 24.89
CA ASN A 258 -19.68 -7.73 23.51
C ASN A 258 -18.15 -7.54 23.38
N ILE A 259 -17.38 -7.69 24.47
CA ILE A 259 -15.92 -7.55 24.47
C ILE A 259 -15.27 -8.88 24.86
N ARG A 260 -14.23 -9.29 24.13
CA ARG A 260 -13.40 -10.47 24.43
C ARG A 260 -11.93 -10.17 24.24
N TYR A 261 -11.10 -11.01 24.85
CA TYR A 261 -9.67 -10.85 24.83
C TYR A 261 -8.96 -12.16 24.48
N SER A 262 -7.82 -12.03 23.82
CA SER A 262 -6.83 -13.10 23.75
C SER A 262 -5.42 -12.55 23.89
N PHE A 263 -4.48 -13.43 24.22
CA PHE A 263 -3.15 -13.05 24.66
C PHE A 263 -2.09 -13.91 24.02
N GLU A 264 -0.93 -13.31 23.78
CA GLU A 264 0.28 -14.04 23.40
C GLU A 264 1.53 -13.41 24.00
N THR A 265 2.60 -14.21 24.11
CA THR A 265 3.96 -13.69 24.29
C THR A 265 4.61 -13.54 22.92
N ALA A 266 5.10 -12.35 22.61
CA ALA A 266 5.59 -11.99 21.30
C ALA A 266 6.90 -11.17 21.36
N PRO A 267 7.68 -11.12 20.28
CA PRO A 267 8.81 -10.19 20.15
C PRO A 267 8.38 -8.74 20.41
N HIS A 268 9.27 -7.94 21.00
CA HIS A 268 9.05 -6.51 21.21
C HIS A 268 9.33 -5.70 19.93
N ASP A 269 8.51 -5.93 18.90
CA ASP A 269 8.67 -5.33 17.57
C ASP A 269 7.36 -4.70 17.08
N THR A 270 7.43 -3.44 16.63
CA THR A 270 6.24 -2.69 16.20
C THR A 270 5.58 -3.25 14.94
N ALA A 271 6.35 -3.84 14.03
CA ALA A 271 5.84 -4.42 12.81
C ALA A 271 5.17 -5.77 13.07
N TYR A 272 5.67 -6.54 14.04
CA TYR A 272 4.96 -7.68 14.58
C TYR A 272 3.60 -7.25 15.16
N TYR A 273 3.57 -6.23 16.03
CA TYR A 273 2.33 -5.74 16.63
C TYR A 273 1.31 -5.24 15.60
N ALA A 274 1.76 -4.60 14.51
CA ALA A 274 0.88 -4.20 13.40
C ALA A 274 0.30 -5.41 12.65
N SER A 275 1.04 -6.51 12.58
CA SER A 275 0.70 -7.70 11.79
C SER A 275 -0.12 -8.74 12.55
N MET A 276 0.01 -8.84 13.88
CA MET A 276 -0.52 -9.97 14.64
C MET A 276 -2.04 -10.15 14.55
N ARG A 277 -2.80 -9.07 14.37
CA ARG A 277 -4.25 -9.15 14.08
C ARG A 277 -4.56 -9.98 12.83
N PHE A 278 -3.68 -9.99 11.84
CA PHE A 278 -3.80 -10.82 10.64
C PHE A 278 -3.28 -12.23 10.90
N LEU A 279 -2.15 -12.35 11.61
CA LEU A 279 -1.54 -13.62 11.98
C LEU A 279 -2.49 -14.51 12.82
N ARG A 280 -3.38 -13.89 13.62
CA ARG A 280 -4.34 -14.56 14.51
C ARG A 280 -5.79 -14.55 14.01
N MET A 281 -6.04 -13.93 12.87
CA MET A 281 -7.40 -13.70 12.37
C MET A 281 -8.21 -14.99 12.23
N SER A 282 -7.64 -16.01 11.57
CA SER A 282 -8.29 -17.31 11.37
C SER A 282 -8.51 -18.09 12.67
N GLU A 283 -7.59 -17.97 13.63
CA GLU A 283 -7.72 -18.64 14.93
C GLU A 283 -8.86 -18.03 15.75
N ILE A 284 -8.93 -16.70 15.78
CA ILE A 284 -9.96 -15.95 16.50
C ILE A 284 -11.33 -16.10 15.84
N LEU A 285 -11.41 -16.09 14.51
CA LEU A 285 -12.65 -16.34 13.76
C LEU A 285 -13.27 -17.68 14.16
N ARG A 286 -12.48 -18.75 14.13
CA ARG A 286 -12.90 -20.11 14.48
C ARG A 286 -13.27 -20.23 15.96
N HIS A 287 -12.49 -19.63 16.85
CA HIS A 287 -12.79 -19.66 18.29
C HIS A 287 -14.18 -19.08 18.60
N HIS A 288 -14.56 -17.98 17.93
CA HIS A 288 -15.89 -17.38 18.12
C HIS A 288 -16.99 -18.04 17.29
N GLY A 289 -16.67 -18.94 16.37
CA GLY A 289 -17.62 -19.51 15.41
C GLY A 289 -18.33 -18.44 14.57
N ALA A 290 -17.66 -17.32 14.31
CA ALA A 290 -18.24 -16.22 13.57
C ALA A 290 -18.12 -16.48 12.05
N PRO A 291 -19.11 -16.05 11.23
CA PRO A 291 -19.04 -16.23 9.77
C PRO A 291 -18.01 -15.30 9.10
N ARG A 292 -17.56 -14.27 9.82
CA ARG A 292 -16.59 -13.27 9.34
C ARG A 292 -15.94 -12.54 10.51
N ILE A 293 -14.76 -11.97 10.26
CA ILE A 293 -14.02 -11.11 11.19
C ILE A 293 -13.39 -9.94 10.43
N THR A 294 -13.47 -8.73 10.99
CA THR A 294 -12.86 -7.52 10.42
C THR A 294 -11.74 -7.02 11.33
N ALA A 295 -10.50 -7.10 10.87
CA ALA A 295 -9.34 -6.55 11.56
C ALA A 295 -9.22 -5.04 11.31
N ILE A 296 -9.07 -4.25 12.37
CA ILE A 296 -8.95 -2.79 12.32
C ILE A 296 -7.74 -2.27 13.12
N ASP A 297 -7.31 -1.04 12.82
CA ASP A 297 -6.37 -0.29 13.66
C ASP A 297 -7.01 0.05 15.03
N ALA A 298 -6.18 0.07 16.07
CA ALA A 298 -6.62 0.41 17.42
C ALA A 298 -7.01 1.89 17.58
N ASP A 299 -6.49 2.79 16.74
CA ASP A 299 -6.75 4.23 16.79
C ASP A 299 -8.01 4.65 16.02
N LYS A 300 -8.95 3.72 15.83
CA LYS A 300 -10.23 3.93 15.17
C LYS A 300 -11.38 3.98 16.18
N VAL A 301 -12.49 4.59 15.78
CA VAL A 301 -13.75 4.61 16.54
C VAL A 301 -14.93 4.44 15.60
N PHE A 302 -16.00 3.81 16.10
CA PHE A 302 -17.24 3.64 15.35
C PHE A 302 -18.12 4.89 15.41
N THR A 303 -18.39 5.51 14.26
CA THR A 303 -19.30 6.66 14.10
C THR A 303 -20.68 6.25 13.64
N THR A 304 -20.81 5.12 12.93
CA THR A 304 -22.09 4.54 12.50
C THR A 304 -22.13 3.03 12.75
N ASP A 305 -23.28 2.41 12.52
CA ASP A 305 -23.42 0.96 12.55
C ASP A 305 -22.73 0.34 11.31
N PRO A 306 -21.80 -0.62 11.47
CA PRO A 306 -21.12 -1.28 10.36
C PRO A 306 -21.94 -2.38 9.67
N ALA A 307 -23.24 -2.53 9.95
CA ALA A 307 -24.11 -3.51 9.30
C ALA A 307 -24.05 -3.44 7.76
N ASP A 308 -24.04 -2.23 7.19
CA ASP A 308 -23.94 -2.02 5.74
C ASP A 308 -22.64 -2.58 5.13
N TYR A 309 -21.54 -2.49 5.88
CA TYR A 309 -20.26 -3.10 5.49
C TYR A 309 -20.36 -4.62 5.44
N SER A 310 -21.13 -5.24 6.33
CA SER A 310 -21.35 -6.68 6.30
C SER A 310 -22.17 -7.11 5.07
N ALA A 311 -23.21 -6.37 4.70
CA ALA A 311 -23.95 -6.65 3.47
C ALA A 311 -23.07 -6.50 2.21
N TYR A 312 -22.19 -5.50 2.19
CA TYR A 312 -21.26 -5.26 1.07
C TYR A 312 -20.31 -6.43 0.78
N LEU A 313 -19.98 -7.23 1.81
CA LEU A 313 -19.06 -8.37 1.73
C LEU A 313 -19.75 -9.70 1.39
N GLU A 314 -21.07 -9.70 1.15
CA GLU A 314 -21.81 -10.93 0.86
C GLU A 314 -21.27 -11.65 -0.40
N GLY A 315 -21.06 -12.96 -0.28
CA GLY A 315 -20.51 -13.80 -1.35
C GLY A 315 -19.02 -13.55 -1.66
N LYS A 316 -18.29 -12.88 -0.77
CA LYS A 316 -16.84 -12.62 -0.89
C LYS A 316 -16.07 -13.43 0.14
N ASP A 317 -14.82 -13.73 -0.19
CA ASP A 317 -13.89 -14.41 0.72
C ASP A 317 -13.15 -13.41 1.61
N MET A 318 -12.76 -12.27 1.02
CA MET A 318 -11.93 -11.25 1.67
C MET A 318 -12.41 -9.85 1.31
N GLY A 319 -12.28 -8.92 2.25
CA GLY A 319 -12.39 -7.48 2.01
C GLY A 319 -11.05 -6.80 2.23
N LEU A 320 -10.44 -6.26 1.19
CA LEU A 320 -9.17 -5.53 1.28
C LEU A 320 -9.37 -4.08 0.88
N THR A 321 -8.73 -3.17 1.61
CA THR A 321 -8.68 -1.75 1.23
C THR A 321 -7.54 -1.54 0.25
N VAL A 322 -7.83 -1.06 -0.97
CA VAL A 322 -6.80 -0.81 -1.98
C VAL A 322 -6.65 0.67 -2.26
N PHE A 323 -5.43 1.19 -2.20
CA PHE A 323 -5.18 2.59 -2.53
C PHE A 323 -5.16 2.82 -4.05
N TYR A 324 -5.99 3.74 -4.52
CA TYR A 324 -6.07 4.13 -5.94
C TYR A 324 -5.20 5.34 -6.29
N GLU A 325 -4.79 6.13 -5.29
CA GLU A 325 -3.97 7.32 -5.47
C GLU A 325 -2.76 7.24 -4.53
N TYR A 326 -1.66 6.65 -5.01
CA TYR A 326 -0.37 6.77 -4.34
C TYR A 326 0.65 7.36 -5.32
N PRO A 327 1.58 8.22 -4.84
CA PRO A 327 2.67 8.77 -5.64
C PRO A 327 3.55 7.71 -6.32
N SER A 328 3.43 6.44 -5.96
CA SER A 328 4.16 5.34 -6.58
C SER A 328 3.31 4.06 -6.56
N GLN A 329 3.14 3.36 -7.69
CA GLN A 329 2.51 2.02 -7.72
C GLN A 329 3.52 1.00 -7.22
N LEU A 330 3.91 1.14 -5.96
CA LEU A 330 4.70 0.16 -5.25
C LEU A 330 3.71 -0.86 -4.71
N PHE A 331 4.00 -2.15 -4.85
CA PHE A 331 3.05 -3.19 -4.47
C PHE A 331 2.66 -3.09 -2.98
N TRP A 332 3.58 -2.67 -2.11
CA TRP A 332 3.32 -2.51 -0.67
C TRP A 332 2.46 -1.30 -0.30
N ASN A 333 2.25 -0.38 -1.25
CA ASN A 333 1.29 0.72 -1.11
C ASN A 333 -0.06 0.36 -1.75
N HIS A 334 -0.20 -0.81 -2.37
CA HIS A 334 -1.43 -1.19 -3.04
C HIS A 334 -2.50 -1.57 -2.03
N CYS A 335 -2.17 -2.42 -1.05
CA CYS A 335 -3.06 -2.81 0.03
C CYS A 335 -2.86 -1.89 1.24
N ASN A 336 -3.96 -1.49 1.85
CA ASN A 336 -3.98 -0.81 3.13
C ASN A 336 -4.43 -1.78 4.22
N ALA A 337 -3.69 -1.80 5.33
CA ALA A 337 -3.92 -2.73 6.43
C ALA A 337 -4.89 -2.19 7.50
N GLN A 338 -5.46 -0.99 7.34
CA GLN A 338 -6.31 -0.39 8.38
C GLN A 338 -7.64 -1.10 8.57
N VAL A 339 -8.16 -1.71 7.50
CA VAL A 339 -9.41 -2.50 7.50
C VAL A 339 -9.24 -3.66 6.55
N VAL A 340 -9.21 -4.87 7.11
CA VAL A 340 -9.16 -6.14 6.38
C VAL A 340 -10.24 -7.04 6.93
N THR A 341 -10.99 -7.69 6.04
CA THR A 341 -12.05 -8.63 6.41
C THR A 341 -11.75 -10.00 5.85
N MET A 342 -11.99 -11.02 6.68
CA MET A 342 -11.89 -12.43 6.33
C MET A 342 -13.25 -13.08 6.60
N CYS A 343 -13.79 -13.76 5.60
CA CYS A 343 -14.96 -14.63 5.77
C CYS A 343 -14.52 -16.05 6.13
N ASP A 344 -15.42 -16.83 6.73
CA ASP A 344 -15.20 -18.24 7.03
C ASP A 344 -15.31 -19.09 5.75
N THR A 345 -14.30 -18.99 4.88
CA THR A 345 -14.22 -19.76 3.63
C THR A 345 -12.84 -20.38 3.47
N PRO A 346 -12.71 -21.55 2.80
CA PRO A 346 -11.41 -22.17 2.56
C PRO A 346 -10.44 -21.29 1.79
N ALA A 347 -10.95 -20.44 0.88
CA ALA A 347 -10.12 -19.52 0.10
C ALA A 347 -9.55 -18.39 0.97
N ALA A 348 -10.35 -17.85 1.88
CA ALA A 348 -9.92 -16.86 2.86
C ALA A 348 -8.90 -17.45 3.86
N GLU A 349 -9.15 -18.68 4.33
CA GLU A 349 -8.20 -19.41 5.20
C GLU A 349 -6.86 -19.63 4.49
N ASN A 350 -6.88 -20.09 3.23
CA ASN A 350 -5.67 -20.26 2.44
C ASN A 350 -4.92 -18.92 2.24
N PHE A 351 -5.65 -17.84 1.98
CA PHE A 351 -5.06 -16.50 1.87
C PHE A 351 -4.32 -16.09 3.14
N MET A 352 -4.95 -16.25 4.31
CA MET A 352 -4.33 -15.93 5.59
C MET A 352 -3.18 -16.88 5.95
N ALA A 353 -3.24 -18.13 5.52
CA ALA A 353 -2.15 -19.09 5.67
C ALA A 353 -0.93 -18.70 4.82
N VAL A 354 -1.14 -18.23 3.58
CA VAL A 354 -0.07 -17.67 2.74
C VAL A 354 0.53 -16.42 3.39
N PHE A 355 -0.30 -15.46 3.83
CA PHE A 355 0.16 -14.27 4.55
C PHE A 355 1.05 -14.66 5.74
N SER A 356 0.58 -15.62 6.53
CA SER A 356 1.27 -16.15 7.71
C SER A 356 2.65 -16.73 7.37
N ARG A 357 2.75 -17.60 6.37
CA ARG A 357 4.04 -18.21 5.99
C ARG A 357 5.02 -17.18 5.43
N LEU A 358 4.51 -16.22 4.66
CA LEU A 358 5.33 -15.11 4.16
C LEU A 358 5.83 -14.21 5.29
N PHE A 359 5.00 -13.95 6.32
CA PHE A 359 5.44 -13.23 7.52
C PHE A 359 6.61 -13.95 8.18
N ASP A 360 6.45 -15.24 8.47
CA ASP A 360 7.49 -16.00 9.19
C ASP A 360 8.80 -16.10 8.38
N ALA A 361 8.73 -16.10 7.05
CA ALA A 361 9.89 -16.16 6.17
C ALA A 361 10.60 -14.81 5.94
N LEU A 362 9.86 -13.69 6.00
CA LEU A 362 10.37 -12.37 5.59
C LEU A 362 10.55 -11.40 6.76
N PHE A 363 9.89 -11.64 7.89
CA PHE A 363 10.04 -10.83 9.10
C PHE A 363 11.46 -10.97 9.66
N ASP A 364 12.15 -9.85 9.79
CA ASP A 364 13.48 -9.77 10.38
C ASP A 364 13.45 -8.85 11.59
N PRO A 365 13.46 -9.34 12.84
CA PRO A 365 13.35 -8.49 14.03
C PRO A 365 14.51 -7.49 14.21
N GLN A 366 15.59 -7.63 13.44
CA GLN A 366 16.71 -6.67 13.42
C GLN A 366 16.67 -5.74 12.20
N GLY A 367 15.76 -6.01 11.26
CA GLY A 367 15.62 -5.31 10.00
C GLY A 367 14.55 -4.21 10.01
N GLN A 368 14.47 -3.47 8.91
CA GLN A 368 13.42 -2.48 8.72
C GLN A 368 12.11 -3.15 8.25
N ASN A 369 11.21 -3.43 9.19
CA ASN A 369 9.94 -4.12 8.93
C ASN A 369 8.73 -3.18 8.75
N TRP A 370 8.92 -1.87 8.71
CA TRP A 370 7.79 -0.95 8.59
C TRP A 370 7.04 -1.22 7.26
N TRP A 371 5.70 -1.23 7.29
CA TRP A 371 4.80 -1.65 6.18
C TRP A 371 4.78 -3.15 5.85
N ILE A 372 5.37 -4.02 6.68
CA ILE A 372 5.38 -5.47 6.41
C ILE A 372 3.96 -6.02 6.24
N ASP A 373 3.01 -5.61 7.08
CA ASP A 373 1.61 -6.06 6.99
C ASP A 373 0.98 -5.76 5.63
N GLN A 374 1.11 -4.53 5.14
CA GLN A 374 0.60 -4.13 3.83
C GLN A 374 1.32 -4.82 2.66
N ALA A 375 2.65 -4.94 2.75
CA ALA A 375 3.47 -5.63 1.75
C ALA A 375 3.04 -7.10 1.63
N LEU A 376 2.86 -7.77 2.77
CA LEU A 376 2.48 -9.18 2.83
C LEU A 376 1.04 -9.42 2.38
N LEU A 377 0.09 -8.52 2.69
CA LEU A 377 -1.26 -8.59 2.13
C LEU A 377 -1.21 -8.55 0.60
N ALA A 378 -0.42 -7.63 0.01
CA ALA A 378 -0.25 -7.55 -1.44
C ALA A 378 0.44 -8.80 -2.01
N HIS A 379 1.43 -9.36 -1.30
CA HIS A 379 2.08 -10.62 -1.71
C HIS A 379 1.11 -11.81 -1.69
N ALA A 380 0.31 -11.95 -0.64
CA ALA A 380 -0.69 -13.01 -0.52
C ALA A 380 -1.71 -12.97 -1.66
N VAL A 381 -2.13 -11.78 -2.12
CA VAL A 381 -2.99 -11.62 -3.30
C VAL A 381 -2.36 -12.25 -4.55
N HIS A 382 -1.08 -11.98 -4.80
CA HIS A 382 -0.42 -12.48 -6.02
C HIS A 382 -0.05 -13.96 -5.93
N VAL A 383 0.40 -14.43 -4.76
CA VAL A 383 0.74 -15.85 -4.56
C VAL A 383 -0.49 -16.74 -4.66
N THR A 384 -1.60 -16.38 -4.02
CA THR A 384 -2.86 -17.15 -4.12
C THR A 384 -3.39 -17.21 -5.56
N LYS A 385 -3.29 -16.10 -6.32
CA LYS A 385 -3.63 -16.10 -7.75
C LYS A 385 -2.68 -16.96 -8.59
N ALA A 386 -1.38 -16.83 -8.39
CA ALA A 386 -0.37 -17.59 -9.14
C ALA A 386 -0.49 -19.11 -8.92
N THR A 387 -0.98 -19.51 -7.74
CA THR A 387 -1.20 -20.92 -7.38
C THR A 387 -2.59 -21.44 -7.74
N GLY A 388 -3.46 -20.63 -8.36
CA GLY A 388 -4.83 -21.03 -8.73
C GLY A 388 -5.83 -21.09 -7.58
N HIS A 389 -5.48 -20.58 -6.39
CA HIS A 389 -6.31 -20.57 -5.18
C HIS A 389 -6.69 -19.14 -4.76
N GLY A 390 -6.93 -18.27 -5.75
CA GLY A 390 -7.22 -16.85 -5.51
C GLY A 390 -8.54 -16.64 -4.78
N ALA A 391 -8.50 -15.90 -3.67
CA ALA A 391 -9.71 -15.47 -2.97
C ALA A 391 -10.53 -14.46 -3.80
N HIS A 392 -11.86 -14.54 -3.71
CA HIS A 392 -12.78 -13.53 -4.22
C HIS A 392 -12.70 -12.30 -3.33
N ILE A 393 -11.77 -11.40 -3.66
CA ILE A 393 -11.53 -10.18 -2.90
C ILE A 393 -12.45 -9.08 -3.41
N VAL A 394 -13.14 -8.40 -2.49
CA VAL A 394 -13.76 -7.11 -2.78
C VAL A 394 -12.83 -5.97 -2.42
N ASN A 395 -12.80 -4.96 -3.29
CA ASN A 395 -12.06 -3.73 -3.04
C ASN A 395 -12.90 -2.83 -2.16
N ASN A 396 -12.61 -2.79 -0.88
CA ASN A 396 -13.09 -1.70 -0.05
C ASN A 396 -12.47 -0.44 -0.68
N ARG A 397 -13.29 0.51 -1.16
CA ARG A 397 -12.82 1.68 -1.92
C ARG A 397 -11.86 2.55 -1.08
N SER A 398 -11.57 3.80 -1.43
CA SER A 398 -10.56 4.61 -0.70
C SER A 398 -10.74 4.50 0.84
N ALA A 399 -9.67 4.57 1.64
CA ALA A 399 -9.77 4.41 3.10
C ALA A 399 -10.84 5.34 3.74
N SER A 400 -11.14 6.48 3.12
CA SER A 400 -12.26 7.35 3.47
C SER A 400 -13.65 6.76 3.14
N ASP A 401 -13.81 6.08 2.02
CA ASP A 401 -15.04 5.37 1.66
C ASP A 401 -15.25 4.14 2.58
N VAL A 402 -14.17 3.44 2.94
CA VAL A 402 -14.23 2.31 3.88
C VAL A 402 -14.54 2.81 5.28
N GLY A 403 -13.92 3.90 5.72
CA GLY A 403 -14.29 4.57 6.96
C GLY A 403 -15.76 4.97 6.97
N ALA A 404 -16.29 5.49 5.85
CA ALA A 404 -17.71 5.82 5.76
C ALA A 404 -18.62 4.57 5.78
N ILE A 405 -18.26 3.49 5.07
CA ILE A 405 -19.10 2.28 4.96
C ILE A 405 -18.99 1.40 6.22
N ALA A 406 -17.80 1.23 6.77
CA ALA A 406 -17.55 0.53 8.02
C ALA A 406 -17.86 1.39 9.25
N GLY A 407 -18.25 2.66 9.06
CA GLY A 407 -18.52 3.59 10.13
C GLY A 407 -17.32 3.87 11.03
N LEU A 408 -16.10 3.91 10.50
CA LEU A 408 -14.85 4.12 11.24
C LEU A 408 -14.26 5.51 10.97
N GLU A 409 -13.93 6.22 12.04
CA GLU A 409 -13.09 7.42 11.99
C GLU A 409 -11.80 7.22 12.79
N GLN A 410 -10.73 7.92 12.40
CA GLN A 410 -9.51 7.97 13.19
C GLN A 410 -9.65 8.98 14.33
N VAL A 411 -9.19 8.64 15.54
CA VAL A 411 -9.27 9.54 16.70
C VAL A 411 -8.47 10.83 16.44
N LYS A 412 -9.17 11.98 16.45
CA LYS A 412 -8.56 13.31 16.28
C LYS A 412 -7.59 13.59 17.44
N GLY A 413 -6.33 13.87 17.12
CA GLY A 413 -5.22 14.05 18.09
C GLY A 413 -4.13 12.98 18.00
N VAL A 414 -4.47 11.77 17.51
CA VAL A 414 -3.48 10.69 17.30
C VAL A 414 -2.62 10.96 16.06
N ALA A 415 -3.19 11.59 15.02
CA ALA A 415 -2.44 11.99 13.83
C ALA A 415 -1.26 12.93 14.16
N GLU A 416 -1.42 13.81 15.15
CA GLU A 416 -0.36 14.71 15.63
C GLU A 416 0.73 13.97 16.42
N HIS A 417 0.36 12.90 17.15
CA HIS A 417 1.33 12.04 17.82
C HIS A 417 2.06 11.09 16.84
N LYS A 418 1.37 10.56 15.82
CA LYS A 418 1.99 9.74 14.77
C LYS A 418 3.00 10.53 13.94
N SER A 419 2.71 11.79 13.59
CA SER A 419 3.70 12.62 12.88
C SER A 419 4.95 12.84 13.74
N LYS A 420 4.78 13.17 15.02
CA LYS A 420 5.90 13.35 15.97
C LYS A 420 6.68 12.07 16.24
N GLY A 421 6.01 10.91 16.26
CA GLY A 421 6.64 9.60 16.42
C GLY A 421 7.44 9.17 15.20
N GLN A 422 6.92 9.44 13.99
CA GLN A 422 7.67 9.24 12.75
C GLN A 422 8.89 10.17 12.69
N ASP A 423 8.72 11.44 13.04
CA ASP A 423 9.82 12.42 13.09
C ASP A 423 10.90 12.01 14.13
N ALA A 424 10.49 11.46 15.28
CA ALA A 424 11.40 10.98 16.32
C ALA A 424 12.13 9.68 15.94
N GLN A 425 11.48 8.76 15.25
CA GLN A 425 12.13 7.55 14.74
C GLN A 425 13.15 7.89 13.65
N VAL A 426 12.82 8.80 12.74
CA VAL A 426 13.75 9.33 11.73
C VAL A 426 14.97 9.96 12.42
N ALA A 427 14.76 10.77 13.46
CA ALA A 427 15.85 11.38 14.22
C ALA A 427 16.73 10.36 14.98
N LEU A 428 16.16 9.25 15.45
CA LEU A 428 16.90 8.16 16.10
C LEU A 428 17.70 7.34 15.10
N ASP A 429 17.11 7.00 13.94
CA ASP A 429 17.80 6.30 12.86
C ASP A 429 18.93 7.15 12.24
N GLU A 430 18.80 8.49 12.28
CA GLU A 430 19.86 9.43 11.89
C GLU A 430 20.97 9.60 12.94
N ALA A 431 20.70 9.28 14.21
CA ALA A 431 21.66 9.42 15.30
C ALA A 431 22.67 8.25 15.41
N GLY A 432 22.41 7.12 14.72
CA GLY A 432 23.33 5.99 14.60
C GLY A 432 23.09 4.85 15.58
#